data_AF-A0A963M9L7-F1
#
_entry.id   AF-A0A963M9L7-F1
#
_cell.length_a   1.000
_cell.length_b   1.000
_cell.length_c   1.000
_cell.angle_alpha   90.00
_cell.angle_beta   90.00
_cell.angle_gamma   90.00
#
_symmetry.space_group_name_H-M   'P 1'
#
loop_
_entity.id
_entity.type
_entity.pdbx_description
1 polymer ?
#
loop_
_entity_poly.entity_id
_entity_poly.type
_entity_poly.pdbx_seq_one_letter_code
_entity_poly.pdbx_strand_id
1 'polypeptide(L)' 'PIVAADGRALARALRVAGHVEPVFVDDIRDMAQCILDNSQDGDVVLCMGAGSIGSVPARVLELAAATGTAAQETTA' A
#
# COMPACT_ATOMS: atom_id res chain seq x y z
N PRO A 1 16.76 -8.29 19.42
CA PRO A 1 16.74 -7.32 18.31
C PRO A 1 18.01 -7.47 17.45
N ILE A 2 17.88 -7.62 16.13
CA ILE A 2 19.01 -7.69 15.21
C ILE A 2 19.20 -6.29 14.59
N VAL A 3 20.43 -5.78 14.59
CA VAL A 3 20.74 -4.46 14.02
C VAL A 3 20.33 -4.46 12.54
N ALA A 4 19.58 -3.43 12.13
CA ALA A 4 19.08 -3.23 10.76
C ALA A 4 18.15 -4.34 10.23
N ALA A 5 17.57 -5.18 11.10
CA ALA A 5 16.51 -6.10 10.70
C ALA A 5 15.13 -5.42 10.74
N ASP A 6 14.99 -4.33 9.98
CA ASP A 6 13.77 -3.53 9.87
C ASP A 6 13.41 -3.24 8.41
N GLY A 7 12.19 -2.75 8.19
CA GLY A 7 11.68 -2.50 6.84
C GLY A 7 12.40 -1.37 6.10
N ARG A 8 12.96 -0.36 6.80
CA ARG A 8 13.70 0.74 6.16
C ARG A 8 15.03 0.25 5.62
N ALA A 9 15.72 -0.59 6.38
CA ALA A 9 16.94 -1.25 5.93
C ALA A 9 16.68 -2.14 4.71
N LEU A 10 15.58 -2.91 4.70
CA LEU A 10 15.18 -3.73 3.55
C LEU A 10 14.87 -2.87 2.31
N ALA A 11 14.06 -1.81 2.45
CA ALA A 11 13.74 -0.91 1.35
C ALA A 11 15.00 -0.26 0.75
N ARG A 12 15.95 0.14 1.60
CA ARG A 12 17.25 0.66 1.16
C ARG A 12 18.07 -0.40 0.42
N ALA A 13 18.08 -1.65 0.89
CA ALA A 13 18.81 -2.73 0.22
C ALA A 13 18.25 -3.02 -1.17
N LEU A 14 16.91 -3.07 -1.31
CA LEU A 14 16.22 -3.27 -2.59
C LEU A 14 16.52 -2.13 -3.58
N ARG A 15 16.50 -0.87 -3.10
CA ARG A 15 16.90 0.31 -3.87
C ARG A 15 18.31 0.19 -4.43
N VAL A 16 19.26 -0.16 -3.56
CA VAL A 16 20.69 -0.30 -3.95
C VAL A 16 20.89 -1.45 -4.93
N ALA A 17 20.10 -2.53 -4.84
CA ALA A 17 20.13 -3.62 -5.79
C ALA A 17 19.63 -3.21 -7.20
N GLY A 18 18.91 -2.09 -7.33
CA GLY A 18 18.60 -1.45 -8.61
C GLY A 18 17.52 -2.14 -9.46
N HIS A 19 16.82 -3.13 -8.91
CA HIS A 19 15.75 -3.84 -9.63
C HIS A 19 14.38 -3.18 -9.46
N VAL A 20 14.13 -2.56 -8.31
CA VAL A 20 12.84 -1.94 -7.96
C VAL A 20 13.06 -0.71 -7.08
N GLU A 21 12.14 0.25 -7.16
CA GLU A 21 12.09 1.42 -6.28
C GLU A 21 10.93 1.24 -5.27
N PRO A 22 11.19 0.66 -4.08
CA PRO A 22 10.12 0.39 -3.13
C PRO A 22 9.63 1.67 -2.45
N VAL A 23 8.32 1.78 -2.29
CA VAL A 23 7.69 2.76 -1.41
C VAL A 23 7.63 2.15 -0.01
N PHE A 24 8.28 2.79 0.96
CA PHE A 24 8.22 2.37 2.36
C PHE A 24 7.11 3.13 3.09
N VAL A 25 6.18 2.39 3.69
CA VAL A 25 5.11 2.92 4.53
C VAL A 25 5.40 2.56 5.97
N ASP A 26 5.57 3.57 6.83
CA ASP A 26 5.99 3.39 8.23
C ASP A 26 4.84 2.89 9.12
N ASP A 27 3.60 3.28 8.80
CA ASP A 27 2.40 2.90 9.54
C ASP A 27 1.43 2.10 8.68
N ILE A 28 0.99 0.94 9.20
CA ILE A 28 0.05 0.08 8.49
C ILE A 28 -1.31 0.73 8.22
N ARG A 29 -1.65 1.79 8.97
CA ARG A 29 -2.88 2.57 8.78
C ARG A 29 -2.87 3.36 7.48
N ASP A 30 -1.69 3.78 7.02
CA ASP A 30 -1.52 4.56 5.79
C ASP A 30 -1.42 3.68 4.54
N MET A 31 -1.24 2.37 4.72
CA MET A 31 -1.02 1.41 3.63
C MET A 31 -2.16 1.39 2.61
N ALA A 32 -3.42 1.42 3.08
CA ALA A 32 -4.57 1.32 2.19
C ALA A 32 -4.67 2.54 1.25
N GLN A 33 -4.42 3.73 1.79
CA GLN A 33 -4.36 4.96 0.97
C GLN A 33 -3.19 4.89 -0.01
N CYS A 34 -2.00 4.49 0.46
CA CYS A 34 -0.83 4.34 -0.41
C CYS A 34 -1.06 3.36 -1.56
N ILE A 35 -1.80 2.26 -1.34
CA ILE A 35 -2.19 1.34 -2.42
C ILE A 35 -3.06 2.07 -3.45
N LEU A 36 -4.09 2.80 -3.02
CA LEU A 36 -5.01 3.51 -3.92
C LEU A 36 -4.30 4.60 -4.72
N ASP A 37 -3.38 5.34 -4.10
CA ASP A 37 -2.65 6.43 -4.75
C ASP A 37 -1.70 5.94 -5.85
N ASN A 38 -1.23 4.68 -5.77
CA ASN A 38 -0.25 4.12 -6.70
C ASN A 38 -0.82 3.09 -7.68
N SER A 39 -2.01 2.55 -7.43
CA SER A 39 -2.63 1.53 -8.29
C SER A 39 -3.28 2.15 -9.52
N GLN A 40 -3.23 1.44 -10.64
CA GLN A 40 -3.89 1.80 -11.90
C GLN A 40 -4.98 0.78 -12.24
N ASP A 41 -5.84 1.15 -13.20
CA ASP A 41 -6.84 0.21 -13.71
C ASP A 41 -6.18 -1.03 -14.32
N GLY A 42 -6.72 -2.20 -14.00
CA GLY A 42 -6.16 -3.49 -14.40
C GLY A 42 -5.03 -4.03 -13.51
N ASP A 43 -4.56 -3.28 -12.50
CA ASP A 43 -3.56 -3.79 -11.56
C ASP A 43 -4.14 -4.85 -10.61
N VAL A 44 -3.28 -5.79 -10.20
CA VAL A 44 -3.60 -6.80 -9.19
C VAL A 44 -2.78 -6.53 -7.93
N VAL A 45 -3.46 -6.23 -6.83
CA VAL A 45 -2.82 -5.98 -5.53
C VAL A 45 -2.70 -7.29 -4.75
N LEU A 46 -1.46 -7.69 -4.43
CA LEU A 46 -1.18 -8.85 -3.59
C LEU A 46 -0.73 -8.41 -2.20
N CYS A 47 -1.54 -8.71 -1.18
CA CYS A 47 -1.15 -8.51 0.22
C CYS A 47 -0.42 -9.75 0.75
N MET A 48 0.83 -9.60 1.15
CA MET A 48 1.69 -10.71 1.59
C MET A 48 2.20 -10.54 3.01
N GLY A 49 2.35 -11.66 3.72
CA GLY A 49 2.91 -11.73 5.07
C GLY A 49 1.92 -12.23 6.10
N ALA A 50 2.15 -11.89 7.36
CA ALA A 50 1.31 -12.27 8.49
C ALA A 50 1.04 -11.05 9.40
N GLY A 51 0.13 -11.21 10.36
CA GLY A 51 -0.20 -10.15 11.32
C GLY A 51 -1.11 -9.08 10.72
N SER A 52 -0.83 -7.81 11.02
CA SER A 52 -1.72 -6.68 10.71
C SER A 52 -1.97 -6.46 9.22
N ILE A 53 -1.08 -6.94 8.34
CA ILE A 53 -1.27 -6.87 6.88
C ILE A 53 -2.56 -7.54 6.40
N GLY A 54 -3.03 -8.57 7.11
CA GLY A 54 -4.29 -9.28 6.77
C GLY A 54 -5.54 -8.39 6.88
N SER A 55 -5.45 -7.24 7.55
CA SER A 55 -6.54 -6.26 7.64
C SER A 55 -6.57 -5.25 6.50
N VAL A 56 -5.50 -5.13 5.71
CA VAL A 56 -5.36 -4.11 4.66
C VAL A 56 -6.33 -4.31 3.49
N PRO A 57 -6.59 -5.53 2.96
CA PRO A 57 -7.52 -5.71 1.84
C PRO A 57 -8.91 -5.14 2.12
N ALA A 58 -9.46 -5.39 3.31
CA ALA A 58 -10.76 -4.87 3.71
C ALA A 58 -10.77 -3.32 3.75
N ARG A 59 -9.72 -2.71 4.32
CA ARG A 59 -9.59 -1.24 4.37
C ARG A 59 -9.47 -0.59 3.00
N VAL A 60 -8.79 -1.24 2.05
CA VAL A 60 -8.69 -0.75 0.67
C VAL A 60 -10.09 -0.71 0.03
N LEU A 61 -10.89 -1.77 0.21
CA LEU A 61 -12.27 -1.81 -0.31
C LEU A 61 -13.15 -0.72 0.32
N GLU A 62 -13.05 -0.53 1.65
CA GLU A 62 -13.78 0.53 2.37
C GLU A 62 -13.44 1.92 1.85
N LEU A 63 -12.15 2.24 1.69
CA LEU A 63 -11.69 3.54 1.19
C LEU A 63 -12.02 3.75 -0.29
N ALA A 64 -11.91 2.72 -1.13
CA ALA A 64 -12.27 2.79 -2.54
C ALA A 64 -13.77 3.06 -2.73
N ALA A 65 -14.62 2.43 -1.92
CA ALA A 65 -16.06 2.66 -1.95
C ALA A 65 -16.40 4.11 -1.52
N ALA A 66 -15.73 4.63 -0.48
CA ALA A 66 -15.91 6.02 -0.04
C ALA A 66 -15.48 7.02 -1.14
N THR A 67 -14.38 6.75 -1.84
CA THR A 67 -13.84 7.62 -2.89
C THR A 67 -14.69 7.57 -4.17
N GLY A 68 -15.22 6.40 -4.53
CA GLY A 68 -16.09 6.21 -5.70
C GLY A 68 -17.43 6.97 -5.60
N THR A 69 -17.90 7.26 -4.38
CA THR A 69 -19.16 7.98 -4.17
C THR A 69 -19.03 9.48 -4.51
N ALA A 70 -17.86 10.09 -4.33
CA ALA A 70 -17.62 11.51 -4.61
C ALA A 70 -17.55 11.85 -6.11
N ALA A 71 -17.17 10.89 -6.96
CA ALA A 71 -17.06 11.10 -8.41
C ALA A 71 -18.41 11.07 -9.15
N GLN A 72 -19.47 10.54 -8.53
CA GLN A 72 -20.78 10.34 -9.17
C GLN A 72 -21.74 11.54 -9.03
N GLU A 73 -21.38 12.63 -8.34
CA GLU A 73 -22.27 13.79 -8.13
C GLU A 73 -22.05 14.98 -9.09
N THR A 74 -21.10 14.92 -10.04
CA THR A 74 -20.82 16.07 -10.95
C THR A 74 -21.37 15.93 -12.38
N THR A 75 -22.19 14.92 -12.66
CA THR A 75 -22.93 14.87 -13.95
C THR A 75 -24.43 15.01 -13.69
N ALA A 76 -24.89 16.25 -13.58
CA ALA A 76 -26.28 16.67 -13.70
C ALA A 76 -26.34 17.89 -14.62
#